data_AF-A0A2H9QBS8-F1
#
_entry.id   AF-A0A2H9QBS8-F1
#
_cell.length_a   1.000
_cell.length_b   1.000
_cell.length_c   1.000
_cell.angle_alpha   90.00
_cell.angle_beta   90.00
_cell.angle_gamma   90.00
#
_symmetry.space_group_name_H-M   'P 1'
#
loop_
_entity.id
_entity.type
_entity.pdbx_description
1 polymer ?
#
loop_
_entity_poly.entity_id
_entity_poly.type
_entity_poly.pdbx_seq_one_letter_code
_entity_poly.pdbx_strand_id
1 'polypeptide(L)'
;MAQSDRSPQIFHGGIPYQVEVAIAYGFTNGAHNRIMRFANRVPLLFDAGACGLTEAVKTIEWKRYRIDDFENMPIAVFVNFVSVHVPYTSAGKQAIALEEEIIAEVRNAIMEAARPVKGYLNGIVHLQERSSRRKVFLRYVAQLAGDMSELADMPKKKEAIKKGLVDLVEHRVGLIEEAEDAEAETAKEANAANGAVANGQENGNGKKDFEEKGE
;
A
#
# COMPACT_ATOMS: atom_id res chain seq x y z
N MET A 1 -0.15 4.80 3.71
CA MET A 1 -0.29 3.86 4.84
C MET A 1 -1.47 4.31 5.70
N ALA A 2 -2.20 3.38 6.32
CA ALA A 2 -3.26 3.70 7.28
C ALA A 2 -3.09 2.86 8.55
N GLN A 3 -3.47 3.42 9.70
CA GLN A 3 -3.39 2.75 11.00
C GLN A 3 -4.73 2.89 11.73
N SER A 4 -5.03 1.91 12.58
CA SER A 4 -6.13 1.93 13.54
C SER A 4 -5.67 1.36 14.87
N ASP A 5 -5.90 2.11 15.94
CA ASP A 5 -5.69 1.65 17.32
C ASP A 5 -7.06 1.57 17.99
N ARG A 6 -7.47 0.36 18.36
CA ARG A 6 -8.78 0.13 18.98
C ARG A 6 -8.73 0.42 20.47
N SER A 7 -9.89 0.74 21.05
CA SER A 7 -10.01 0.83 22.51
C SER A 7 -9.79 -0.55 23.14
N PRO A 8 -9.17 -0.62 24.33
CA PRO A 8 -8.96 -1.89 25.01
C PRO A 8 -10.26 -2.66 25.21
N GLN A 9 -10.24 -3.94 24.87
CA GLN A 9 -11.31 -4.90 25.09
C GLN A 9 -10.90 -5.89 26.17
N ILE A 10 -11.85 -6.71 26.62
CA ILE A 10 -11.62 -7.74 27.62
C ILE A 10 -12.00 -9.08 26.99
N PHE A 11 -11.14 -10.08 27.13
CA PHE A 11 -11.48 -11.45 26.78
C PHE A 11 -11.59 -12.31 28.04
N HIS A 12 -11.95 -13.58 27.86
CA HIS A 12 -12.19 -14.57 28.92
C HIS A 12 -11.28 -14.41 30.15
N GLY A 13 -11.91 -14.38 31.33
CA GLY A 13 -11.20 -14.24 32.61
C GLY A 13 -10.90 -12.79 33.02
N GLY A 14 -11.47 -11.80 32.34
CA GLY A 14 -11.30 -10.39 32.71
C GLY A 14 -9.96 -9.80 32.27
N ILE A 15 -9.31 -10.43 31.30
CA ILE A 15 -7.96 -10.07 30.85
C ILE A 15 -8.09 -8.97 29.78
N PRO A 16 -7.54 -7.78 30.01
CA PRO A 16 -7.59 -6.70 29.03
C PRO A 16 -6.62 -6.98 27.87
N TYR A 17 -7.03 -6.60 26.67
CA TYR A 17 -6.20 -6.62 25.47
C TYR A 17 -6.50 -5.42 24.58
N GLN A 18 -5.54 -5.06 23.74
CA GLN A 18 -5.66 -4.02 22.74
C GLN A 18 -5.12 -4.54 21.41
N VAL A 19 -5.73 -4.09 20.31
CA VAL A 19 -5.31 -4.44 18.96
C VAL A 19 -4.95 -3.18 18.20
N GLU A 20 -3.76 -3.20 17.64
CA GLU A 20 -3.23 -2.16 16.75
C GLU A 20 -3.05 -2.78 15.37
N VAL A 21 -3.52 -2.09 14.33
CA VAL A 21 -3.42 -2.57 12.95
C VAL A 21 -2.91 -1.46 12.06
N ALA A 22 -2.03 -1.80 11.13
CA ALA A 22 -1.67 -0.91 10.04
C ALA A 22 -1.73 -1.63 8.69
N ILE A 23 -2.13 -0.90 7.66
CA ILE A 23 -2.19 -1.39 6.28
C ILE A 23 -1.36 -0.46 5.41
N ALA A 24 -0.41 -1.04 4.68
CA ALA A 24 0.39 -0.37 3.68
C ALA A 24 0.12 -0.98 2.30
N TYR A 25 0.13 -0.14 1.28
CA TYR A 25 -0.05 -0.52 -0.12
C TYR A 25 1.10 0.07 -0.95
N GLY A 26 1.59 -0.68 -1.95
CA GLY A 26 2.55 -0.20 -2.92
C GLY A 26 4.01 -0.31 -2.51
N PHE A 27 4.37 -1.27 -1.63
CA PHE A 27 5.78 -1.49 -1.27
C PHE A 27 6.55 -2.19 -2.41
N THR A 28 7.81 -1.81 -2.57
CA THR A 28 8.64 -2.09 -3.76
C THR A 28 9.08 -3.56 -3.92
N ASN A 29 8.90 -4.41 -2.90
CA ASN A 29 9.53 -5.72 -2.79
C ASN A 29 8.57 -6.92 -2.76
N GLY A 30 7.35 -6.82 -3.31
CA GLY A 30 6.48 -7.99 -3.39
C GLY A 30 5.32 -7.82 -4.35
N ALA A 31 5.15 -8.80 -5.24
CA ALA A 31 3.92 -9.00 -6.00
C ALA A 31 2.83 -9.69 -5.15
N HIS A 32 3.05 -9.87 -3.85
CA HIS A 32 2.18 -10.63 -2.97
C HIS A 32 1.88 -9.88 -1.69
N ASN A 33 0.79 -10.27 -1.02
CA ASN A 33 0.49 -9.82 0.33
C ASN A 33 1.59 -10.19 1.33
N ARG A 34 1.65 -9.40 2.41
CA ARG A 34 2.46 -9.73 3.57
C ARG A 34 1.67 -9.52 4.84
N ILE A 35 1.54 -10.57 5.65
CA ILE A 35 0.90 -10.50 6.96
C ILE A 35 1.99 -10.48 8.03
N MET A 36 2.09 -9.38 8.77
CA MET A 36 3.06 -9.18 9.83
C MET A 36 2.33 -9.27 11.18
N ARG A 37 2.67 -10.29 11.95
CA ARG A 37 2.01 -10.60 13.22
C ARG A 37 2.92 -10.27 14.38
N PHE A 38 2.38 -9.57 15.37
CA PHE A 38 3.08 -9.22 16.60
C PHE A 38 2.20 -9.52 17.81
N ALA A 39 2.85 -9.94 18.89
CA ALA A 39 2.25 -10.04 20.21
C ALA A 39 3.15 -9.32 21.21
N ASN A 40 2.62 -8.33 21.94
CA ASN A 40 3.39 -7.50 22.86
C ASN A 40 4.70 -6.95 22.24
N ARG A 41 4.61 -6.45 20.99
CA ARG A 41 5.76 -5.95 20.20
C ARG A 41 6.81 -7.00 19.81
N VAL A 42 6.55 -8.29 20.04
CA VAL A 42 7.42 -9.39 19.61
C VAL A 42 6.88 -9.97 18.29
N PRO A 43 7.72 -10.08 17.23
CA PRO A 43 7.29 -10.65 15.96
C PRO A 43 7.04 -12.16 16.08
N LEU A 44 5.91 -12.60 15.53
CA LEU A 44 5.55 -14.01 15.41
C LEU A 44 5.93 -14.50 14.01
N LEU A 45 7.07 -15.19 13.90
CA LEU A 45 7.65 -15.56 12.61
C LEU A 45 7.11 -16.90 12.08
N PHE A 46 6.84 -17.86 12.98
CA PHE A 46 6.43 -19.22 12.61
C PHE A 46 4.93 -19.45 12.83
N ASP A 47 4.42 -20.59 12.36
CA ASP A 47 3.05 -21.05 12.57
C ASP A 47 1.96 -20.07 12.12
N ALA A 48 2.19 -19.39 10.99
CA ALA A 48 1.22 -18.44 10.43
C ALA A 48 -0.13 -19.10 10.11
N GLY A 49 -0.16 -20.40 9.77
CA GLY A 49 -1.38 -21.13 9.46
C GLY A 49 -2.28 -21.40 10.67
N ALA A 50 -1.72 -21.48 11.88
CA ALA A 50 -2.44 -21.81 13.11
C ALA A 50 -2.72 -20.59 14.00
N CYS A 51 -2.38 -19.38 13.53
CA CYS A 51 -2.50 -18.16 14.32
C CYS A 51 -3.81 -17.43 14.05
N GLY A 52 -4.53 -17.08 15.12
CA GLY A 52 -5.81 -16.37 15.05
C GLY A 52 -5.72 -15.01 14.35
N LEU A 53 -4.56 -14.34 14.42
CA LEU A 53 -4.35 -13.09 13.68
C LEU A 53 -4.36 -13.30 12.16
N THR A 54 -3.74 -14.38 11.68
CA THR A 54 -3.78 -14.71 10.25
C THR A 54 -5.18 -15.08 9.82
N GLU A 55 -5.89 -15.86 10.64
CA GLU A 55 -7.27 -16.23 10.36
C GLU A 55 -8.16 -14.99 10.26
N ALA A 56 -8.04 -14.04 11.20
CA ALA A 56 -8.77 -12.79 11.17
C ALA A 56 -8.54 -12.03 9.85
N VAL A 57 -7.29 -11.90 9.39
CA VAL A 57 -6.94 -11.26 8.11
C VAL A 57 -7.57 -11.99 6.91
N LYS A 58 -7.55 -13.33 6.91
CA LYS A 58 -8.13 -14.15 5.82
C LYS A 58 -9.66 -14.08 5.76
N THR A 59 -10.33 -13.86 6.89
CA THR A 59 -11.81 -13.79 6.95
C THR A 59 -12.38 -12.49 6.39
N ILE A 60 -11.54 -11.50 6.07
CA ILE A 60 -11.99 -10.18 5.60
C ILE A 60 -12.33 -10.22 4.12
N GLU A 61 -13.46 -9.61 3.77
CA GLU A 61 -13.88 -9.39 2.40
C GLU A 61 -13.13 -8.19 1.78
N TRP A 62 -11.89 -8.42 1.33
CA TRP A 62 -10.99 -7.40 0.79
C TRP A 62 -11.55 -6.63 -0.42
N LYS A 63 -12.37 -7.29 -1.25
CA LYS A 63 -13.02 -6.68 -2.42
C LYS A 63 -13.84 -5.44 -2.08
N ARG A 64 -14.46 -5.41 -0.89
CA ARG A 64 -15.23 -4.26 -0.38
C ARG A 64 -14.38 -2.98 -0.25
N TYR A 65 -13.08 -3.15 -0.11
CA TYR A 65 -12.07 -2.11 0.07
C TYR A 65 -11.25 -1.83 -1.18
N ARG A 66 -11.72 -2.23 -2.38
CA ARG A 66 -11.01 -2.08 -3.67
C ARG A 66 -9.71 -2.89 -3.76
N ILE A 67 -9.66 -3.98 -3.01
CA ILE A 67 -8.55 -4.94 -3.03
C ILE A 67 -9.13 -6.21 -3.65
N ASP A 68 -9.01 -6.31 -4.98
CA ASP A 68 -9.68 -7.37 -5.75
C ASP A 68 -9.00 -8.72 -5.58
N ASP A 69 -7.68 -8.72 -5.54
CA ASP A 69 -6.83 -9.88 -5.30
C ASP A 69 -5.86 -9.57 -4.17
N PHE A 70 -6.24 -9.96 -2.94
CA PHE A 70 -5.41 -9.73 -1.77
C PHE A 70 -4.06 -10.46 -1.87
N GLU A 71 -4.03 -11.69 -2.38
CA GLU A 71 -2.83 -12.53 -2.42
C GLU A 71 -1.79 -12.01 -3.42
N ASN A 72 -2.21 -11.37 -4.51
CA ASN A 72 -1.32 -10.85 -5.56
C ASN A 72 -1.20 -9.32 -5.60
N MET A 73 -1.76 -8.61 -4.62
CA MET A 73 -1.52 -7.17 -4.47
C MET A 73 -0.36 -6.88 -3.52
N PRO A 74 0.40 -5.80 -3.75
CA PRO A 74 1.48 -5.34 -2.87
C PRO A 74 0.89 -4.69 -1.60
N ILE A 75 0.22 -5.48 -0.75
CA ILE A 75 -0.39 -5.04 0.51
C ILE A 75 0.31 -5.69 1.70
N ALA A 76 0.73 -4.88 2.66
CA ALA A 76 1.23 -5.34 3.93
C ALA A 76 0.21 -5.04 5.02
N VAL A 77 -0.20 -6.07 5.77
CA VAL A 77 -1.09 -5.96 6.93
C VAL A 77 -0.26 -6.26 8.17
N PHE A 78 -0.09 -5.24 9.01
CA PHE A 78 0.53 -5.34 10.32
C PHE A 78 -0.56 -5.46 11.38
N VAL A 79 -0.43 -6.45 12.26
CA VAL A 79 -1.34 -6.65 13.39
C VAL A 79 -0.51 -6.87 14.65
N ASN A 80 -0.68 -6.01 15.64
CA ASN A 80 -0.08 -6.14 16.96
C ASN A 80 -1.17 -6.37 18.02
N PHE A 81 -1.07 -7.51 18.70
CA PHE A 81 -1.93 -7.87 19.82
C PHE A 81 -1.20 -7.58 21.13
N VAL A 82 -1.77 -6.72 21.98
CA VAL A 82 -1.15 -6.31 23.24
C VAL A 82 -2.03 -6.76 24.40
N SER A 83 -1.49 -7.56 25.32
CA SER A 83 -2.21 -8.00 26.53
C SER A 83 -1.24 -8.39 27.65
N VAL A 84 -1.72 -8.34 28.89
CA VAL A 84 -0.99 -8.87 30.06
C VAL A 84 -0.77 -10.38 29.97
N HIS A 85 -1.72 -11.09 29.35
CA HIS A 85 -1.64 -12.53 29.15
C HIS A 85 -2.12 -12.86 27.74
N VAL A 86 -1.17 -13.20 26.87
CA VAL A 86 -1.47 -13.57 25.47
C VAL A 86 -1.78 -15.06 25.41
N PRO A 87 -2.94 -15.47 24.85
CA PRO A 87 -3.30 -16.88 24.72
C PRO A 87 -2.54 -17.50 23.54
N TYR A 88 -1.39 -18.11 23.81
CA TYR A 88 -0.60 -18.80 22.79
C TYR A 88 -1.09 -20.24 22.58
N THR A 89 -1.02 -20.73 21.34
CA THR A 89 -1.38 -22.14 21.01
C THR A 89 -0.36 -23.15 21.52
N SER A 90 0.90 -22.76 21.65
CA SER A 90 2.01 -23.62 22.04
C SER A 90 3.01 -22.91 22.96
N ALA A 91 3.82 -23.68 23.68
CA ALA A 91 4.88 -23.16 24.56
C ALA A 91 5.93 -22.32 23.82
N GLY A 92 6.08 -22.51 22.49
CA GLY A 92 7.00 -21.75 21.65
C GLY A 92 6.58 -20.29 21.38
N LYS A 93 5.35 -19.91 21.76
CA LYS A 93 4.81 -18.55 21.65
C LYS A 93 4.88 -17.97 20.23
N GLN A 94 4.63 -18.80 19.21
CA GLN A 94 4.69 -18.42 17.80
C GLN A 94 3.32 -18.12 17.16
N ALA A 95 2.22 -18.51 17.82
CA ALA A 95 0.88 -18.28 17.32
C ALA A 95 -0.09 -17.99 18.47
N ILE A 96 -1.02 -17.07 18.22
CA ILE A 96 -2.13 -16.74 19.12
C ILE A 96 -3.28 -17.72 18.84
N ALA A 97 -3.95 -18.16 19.89
CA ALA A 97 -5.09 -19.08 19.84
C ALA A 97 -6.25 -18.53 19.01
N LEU A 98 -7.07 -19.45 18.51
CA LEU A 98 -8.25 -19.16 17.68
C LEU A 98 -9.46 -18.86 18.57
N GLU A 99 -9.45 -17.70 19.23
CA GLU A 99 -10.58 -17.25 20.04
C GLU A 99 -11.46 -16.28 19.25
N GLU A 100 -12.76 -16.55 19.20
CA GLU A 100 -13.72 -15.77 18.38
C GLU A 100 -13.75 -14.29 18.77
N GLU A 101 -13.65 -13.98 20.06
CA GLU A 101 -13.62 -12.60 20.58
C GLU A 101 -12.42 -11.83 20.03
N ILE A 102 -11.23 -12.44 20.07
CA ILE A 102 -9.98 -11.86 19.56
C ILE A 102 -10.07 -11.69 18.04
N ILE A 103 -10.53 -12.73 17.33
CA ILE A 103 -10.66 -12.70 15.87
C ILE A 103 -11.64 -11.59 15.45
N ALA A 104 -12.77 -11.46 16.14
CA ALA A 104 -13.77 -10.44 15.85
C ALA A 104 -13.21 -9.02 16.05
N GLU A 105 -12.48 -8.77 17.13
CA GLU A 105 -11.92 -7.44 17.38
C GLU A 105 -10.76 -7.10 16.45
N VAL A 106 -9.90 -8.07 16.13
CA VAL A 106 -8.86 -7.90 15.11
C VAL A 106 -9.49 -7.58 13.75
N ARG A 107 -10.60 -8.24 13.40
CA ARG A 107 -11.34 -7.95 12.17
C ARG A 107 -11.88 -6.52 12.16
N ASN A 108 -12.46 -6.07 13.27
CA ASN A 108 -12.95 -4.69 13.40
C ASN A 108 -11.83 -3.67 13.21
N ALA A 109 -10.66 -3.91 13.82
CA ALA A 109 -9.47 -3.07 13.66
C ALA A 109 -9.04 -3.00 12.18
N ILE A 110 -8.89 -4.15 11.51
CA ILE A 110 -8.49 -4.17 10.10
C ILE A 110 -9.53 -3.47 9.21
N MET A 111 -10.82 -3.68 9.47
CA MET A 111 -11.90 -3.00 8.73
C MET A 111 -11.85 -1.48 8.89
N GLU A 112 -11.46 -0.99 10.07
CA GLU A 112 -11.28 0.43 10.35
C GLU A 112 -10.09 1.00 9.58
N ALA A 113 -8.93 0.34 9.62
CA ALA A 113 -7.75 0.71 8.85
C ALA A 113 -7.94 0.59 7.33
N ALA A 114 -8.80 -0.32 6.84
CA ALA A 114 -9.04 -0.54 5.42
C ALA A 114 -9.92 0.54 4.76
N ARG A 115 -10.76 1.26 5.54
CA ARG A 115 -11.60 2.37 5.02
C ARG A 115 -10.80 3.50 4.36
N PRO A 116 -9.77 4.09 5.00
CA PRO A 116 -8.95 5.12 4.35
C PRO A 116 -8.16 4.57 3.16
N VAL A 117 -7.68 3.32 3.22
CA VAL A 117 -6.99 2.66 2.08
C VAL A 117 -7.89 2.58 0.86
N LYS A 118 -9.17 2.22 1.04
CA LYS A 118 -10.17 2.25 -0.03
C LYS A 118 -10.28 3.62 -0.69
N GLY A 119 -10.25 4.70 0.10
CA GLY A 119 -10.28 6.07 -0.41
C GLY A 119 -9.08 6.35 -1.33
N TYR A 120 -7.88 6.00 -0.87
CA TYR A 120 -6.65 6.13 -1.64
C TYR A 120 -6.67 5.32 -2.95
N LEU A 121 -7.08 4.05 -2.89
CA LEU A 121 -7.17 3.19 -4.09
C LEU A 121 -8.19 3.72 -5.12
N ASN A 122 -9.34 4.25 -4.67
CA ASN A 122 -10.28 4.90 -5.58
C ASN A 122 -9.66 6.15 -6.23
N GLY A 123 -8.83 6.91 -5.49
CA GLY A 123 -8.09 8.04 -6.02
C GLY A 123 -7.17 7.64 -7.18
N ILE A 124 -6.42 6.54 -7.02
CA ILE A 124 -5.57 5.99 -8.08
C ILE A 124 -6.40 5.61 -9.32
N VAL A 125 -7.50 4.88 -9.13
CA VAL A 125 -8.36 4.46 -10.25
C VAL A 125 -8.92 5.68 -10.99
N HIS A 126 -9.45 6.66 -10.27
CA HIS A 126 -9.95 7.90 -10.87
C HIS A 126 -8.85 8.66 -11.62
N LEU A 127 -7.63 8.68 -11.09
CA LEU A 127 -6.49 9.32 -11.75
C LEU A 127 -6.11 8.60 -13.05
N GLN A 128 -6.11 7.26 -13.03
CA GLN A 128 -5.87 6.44 -14.21
C GLN A 128 -6.96 6.63 -15.29
N GLU A 129 -8.23 6.69 -14.89
CA GLU A 129 -9.34 6.97 -15.81
C GLU A 129 -9.23 8.36 -16.43
N ARG A 130 -8.93 9.38 -15.61
CA ARG A 130 -8.73 10.77 -16.08
C ARG A 130 -7.56 10.86 -17.06
N SER A 131 -6.43 10.25 -16.75
CA SER A 131 -5.24 10.26 -17.63
C SER A 131 -5.50 9.50 -18.94
N SER A 132 -6.18 8.36 -18.88
CA SER A 132 -6.58 7.59 -20.07
C SER A 132 -7.52 8.39 -20.96
N ARG A 133 -8.53 9.01 -20.36
CA ARG A 133 -9.49 9.89 -21.05
C ARG A 133 -8.79 11.08 -21.71
N ARG A 134 -7.83 11.72 -21.03
CA ARG A 134 -7.00 12.79 -21.62
C ARG A 134 -6.23 12.29 -22.84
N LYS A 135 -5.53 11.15 -22.74
CA LYS A 135 -4.77 10.57 -23.85
C LYS A 135 -5.65 10.31 -25.08
N VAL A 136 -6.87 9.85 -24.86
CA VAL A 136 -7.86 9.65 -25.93
C VAL A 136 -8.23 10.98 -26.58
N PHE A 137 -8.60 12.00 -25.80
CA PHE A 137 -8.95 13.31 -26.36
C PHE A 137 -7.81 13.95 -27.15
N LEU A 138 -6.59 13.97 -26.61
CA LEU A 138 -5.43 14.55 -27.29
C LEU A 138 -5.14 13.89 -28.64
N ARG A 139 -5.41 12.58 -28.78
CA ARG A 139 -5.28 11.86 -30.05
C ARG A 139 -6.23 12.41 -31.12
N TYR A 140 -7.46 12.76 -30.75
CA TYR A 140 -8.47 13.24 -31.69
C TYR A 140 -8.38 14.75 -31.98
N VAL A 141 -7.75 15.53 -31.10
CA VAL A 141 -7.64 17.00 -31.24
C VAL A 141 -7.06 17.41 -32.60
N ALA A 142 -6.04 16.70 -33.11
CA ALA A 142 -5.40 17.03 -34.38
C ALA A 142 -6.35 16.86 -35.59
N GLN A 143 -7.16 15.80 -35.57
CA GLN A 143 -8.14 15.53 -36.62
C GLN A 143 -9.31 16.51 -36.54
N LEU A 144 -9.89 16.69 -35.35
CA LEU A 144 -10.94 17.67 -35.08
C LEU A 144 -10.56 19.09 -35.51
N ALA A 145 -9.32 19.52 -35.23
CA ALA A 145 -8.84 20.82 -35.66
C ALA A 145 -8.75 20.96 -37.18
N GLY A 146 -8.44 19.86 -37.90
CA GLY A 146 -8.48 19.81 -39.35
C GLY A 146 -9.91 19.97 -39.89
N ASP A 147 -10.81 19.11 -39.44
CA ASP A 147 -12.20 19.07 -39.90
C ASP A 147 -12.95 20.37 -39.58
N MET A 148 -12.73 20.94 -38.38
CA MET A 148 -13.33 22.22 -38.00
C MET A 148 -12.78 23.39 -38.82
N SER A 149 -11.51 23.35 -39.18
CA SER A 149 -10.88 24.40 -39.99
C SER A 149 -11.36 24.38 -41.44
N GLU A 150 -11.67 23.20 -41.96
CA GLU A 150 -12.27 22.98 -43.28
C GLU A 150 -13.75 23.40 -43.28
N LEU A 151 -14.54 22.94 -42.30
CA LEU A 151 -15.96 23.29 -42.18
C LEU A 151 -16.21 24.79 -41.99
N ALA A 152 -15.30 25.50 -41.31
CA ALA A 152 -15.40 26.93 -41.09
C ALA A 152 -14.85 27.79 -42.25
N ASP A 153 -14.38 27.17 -43.35
CA ASP A 153 -13.68 27.86 -44.46
C ASP A 153 -12.50 28.75 -43.99
N MET A 154 -11.86 28.42 -42.87
CA MET A 154 -10.78 29.20 -42.27
C MET A 154 -9.48 28.37 -42.09
N PRO A 155 -8.86 27.87 -43.17
CA PRO A 155 -7.68 27.00 -43.12
C PRO A 155 -6.48 27.61 -42.37
N LYS A 156 -6.34 28.95 -42.39
CA LYS A 156 -5.26 29.68 -41.69
C LYS A 156 -5.37 29.65 -40.16
N LYS A 157 -6.51 29.21 -39.60
CA LYS A 157 -6.75 29.18 -38.14
C LYS A 157 -6.64 27.78 -37.52
N LYS A 158 -6.24 26.75 -38.29
CA LYS A 158 -6.09 25.37 -37.81
C LYS A 158 -5.27 25.27 -36.51
N GLU A 159 -4.13 25.94 -36.44
CA GLU A 159 -3.27 25.93 -35.24
C GLU A 159 -3.92 26.66 -34.04
N ALA A 160 -4.68 27.73 -34.29
CA ALA A 160 -5.40 28.44 -33.24
C ALA A 160 -6.57 27.59 -32.68
N ILE A 161 -7.29 26.87 -33.55
CA ILE A 161 -8.37 25.95 -33.15
C ILE A 161 -7.80 24.77 -32.37
N LYS A 162 -6.69 24.20 -32.83
CA LYS A 162 -5.98 23.13 -32.13
C LYS A 162 -5.57 23.56 -30.72
N LYS A 163 -4.99 24.75 -30.57
CA LYS A 163 -4.62 25.30 -29.26
C LYS A 163 -5.84 25.46 -28.35
N GLY A 164 -6.93 26.06 -28.85
CA GLY A 164 -8.16 26.19 -28.07
C GLY A 164 -8.79 24.86 -27.66
N LEU A 165 -8.68 23.82 -28.49
CA LEU A 165 -9.13 22.47 -28.16
C LEU A 165 -8.25 21.80 -27.09
N VAL A 166 -6.93 22.01 -27.13
CA VAL A 166 -6.01 21.55 -26.08
C VAL A 166 -6.37 22.24 -24.75
N ASP A 167 -6.49 23.56 -24.75
CA ASP A 167 -6.86 24.34 -23.56
C ASP A 167 -8.21 23.87 -22.99
N LEU A 168 -9.20 23.56 -23.85
CA LEU A 168 -10.49 23.01 -23.44
C LEU A 168 -10.35 21.62 -22.78
N VAL A 169 -9.54 20.74 -23.36
CA VAL A 169 -9.30 19.40 -22.81
C VAL A 169 -8.61 19.49 -21.46
N GLU A 170 -7.62 20.37 -21.32
CA GLU A 170 -6.91 20.59 -20.06
C GLU A 170 -7.86 21.12 -18.97
N HIS A 171 -8.66 22.13 -19.29
CA HIS A 171 -9.54 22.78 -18.33
C HIS A 171 -10.78 21.95 -17.95
N ARG A 172 -11.26 21.08 -18.84
CA ARG A 172 -12.47 20.25 -18.61
C ARG A 172 -12.15 18.85 -18.07
N VAL A 173 -11.00 18.28 -18.43
CA VAL A 173 -10.60 16.94 -17.92
C VAL A 173 -9.98 17.02 -16.53
N GLY A 174 -9.61 18.22 -16.07
CA GLY A 174 -8.99 18.47 -14.78
C GLY A 174 -7.46 18.43 -14.91
N LEU A 175 -6.85 19.60 -14.76
CA LEU A 175 -5.40 19.84 -14.72
C LEU A 175 -4.79 18.94 -13.63
N ILE A 176 -3.90 18.02 -14.00
CA ILE A 176 -2.45 18.05 -13.66
C ILE A 176 -2.16 19.04 -12.55
N GLU A 177 -2.00 18.51 -11.34
CA GLU A 177 -0.95 18.92 -10.42
C GLU A 177 -0.74 17.79 -9.37
N GLU A 178 -1.80 17.07 -8.96
CA GLU A 178 -1.68 16.01 -7.94
C GLU A 178 -0.90 14.75 -8.37
N ALA A 179 -0.75 14.49 -9.68
CA ALA A 179 -0.11 13.26 -10.18
C ALA A 179 1.41 13.32 -10.15
N GLU A 180 1.99 14.48 -10.46
CA GLU A 180 3.46 14.65 -10.49
C GLU A 180 4.02 14.77 -9.07
N ASP A 181 3.27 15.41 -8.16
CA ASP A 181 3.67 15.54 -6.75
C ASP A 181 3.58 14.19 -6.00
N ALA A 182 2.57 13.36 -6.29
CA ALA A 182 2.45 12.03 -5.67
C ALA A 182 3.51 11.03 -6.19
N GLU A 183 3.84 11.07 -7.48
CA GLU A 183 4.95 10.28 -8.04
C GLU A 183 6.32 10.80 -7.55
N ALA A 184 6.49 12.11 -7.36
CA ALA A 184 7.72 12.69 -6.81
C ALA A 184 7.92 12.41 -5.32
N GLU A 185 6.86 12.43 -4.51
CA GLU A 185 6.90 12.06 -3.09
C GLU A 185 7.21 10.56 -2.92
N THR A 186 6.52 9.68 -3.67
CA THR A 186 6.77 8.24 -3.62
C THR A 186 8.16 7.84 -4.13
N ALA A 187 8.69 8.55 -5.13
CA ALA A 187 10.06 8.36 -5.62
C ALA A 187 11.14 8.87 -4.64
N LYS A 188 10.85 9.92 -3.86
CA LYS A 188 11.73 10.41 -2.79
C LYS A 188 11.78 9.44 -1.61
N GLU A 189 10.63 8.91 -1.19
CA GLU A 189 10.52 7.93 -0.10
C GLU A 189 11.17 6.59 -0.46
N ALA A 190 11.02 6.12 -1.71
CA ALA A 190 11.68 4.90 -2.20
C ALA A 190 13.22 5.03 -2.26
N ASN A 191 13.74 6.20 -2.62
CA ASN A 191 15.18 6.46 -2.61
C ASN A 191 15.76 6.59 -1.19
N ALA A 192 15.00 7.17 -0.25
CA ALA A 192 15.40 7.25 1.16
C ALA A 192 15.49 5.85 1.81
N ALA A 193 14.57 4.94 1.47
CA ALA A 193 14.60 3.56 1.96
C ALA A 193 15.78 2.74 1.39
N ASN A 194 16.15 2.94 0.12
CA ASN A 194 17.29 2.26 -0.50
C ASN A 194 18.65 2.76 0.01
N GLY A 195 18.76 4.04 0.39
CA GLY A 195 19.99 4.60 0.99
C GLY A 195 20.33 4.01 2.37
N ALA A 196 19.32 3.54 3.12
CA ALA A 196 19.54 2.91 4.43
C ALA A 196 20.06 1.46 4.33
N VAL A 197 19.80 0.76 3.22
CA VAL A 197 20.25 -0.63 3.02
C VAL A 197 21.70 -0.68 2.51
N ALA A 198 22.15 0.32 1.75
CA ALA A 198 23.52 0.39 1.23
C ALA A 198 24.59 0.60 2.33
N ASN A 199 24.28 1.34 3.40
CA ASN A 199 25.22 1.60 4.49
C ASN A 199 25.37 0.44 5.50
N GLY A 200 24.65 -0.68 5.31
CA GLY A 200 24.68 -1.84 6.20
C GLY A 200 25.55 -3.01 5.74
N GLN A 201 26.15 -2.95 4.54
CA GLN A 201 26.89 -4.09 3.96
C GLN A 201 28.40 -3.86 3.73
N GLU A 202 28.94 -2.67 4.04
CA GLU A 202 30.39 -2.46 4.09
C GLU A 202 30.90 -2.51 5.54
N ASN A 203 30.94 -3.71 6.13
CA ASN A 203 31.83 -4.01 7.27
C ASN A 203 31.87 -5.53 7.49
N GLY A 204 32.59 -6.25 6.64
CA GLY A 204 32.68 -7.71 6.76
C GLY A 204 33.54 -8.38 5.69
N ASN A 205 34.76 -7.91 5.45
CA ASN A 205 35.77 -8.78 4.83
C ASN A 205 37.22 -8.33 5.14
N GLY A 206 37.70 -8.68 6.33
CA GLY A 206 39.12 -8.65 6.66
C GLY A 206 39.80 -9.90 6.08
N LYS A 207 40.53 -9.72 4.99
CA LYS A 207 41.42 -10.70 4.36
C LYS A 207 42.35 -11.36 5.39
N LYS A 208 42.42 -12.70 5.34
CA LYS A 208 43.60 -13.46 5.74
C LYS A 208 44.65 -13.28 4.65
N ASP A 209 45.78 -12.68 4.99
CA ASP A 209 47.02 -12.85 4.25
C ASP A 209 48.15 -13.21 5.24
N PHE A 210 48.90 -14.21 4.81
CA PHE A 210 50.03 -14.90 5.43
C PHE A 210 51.17 -13.93 5.78
N GLU A 211 51.81 -14.11 6.94
CA GLU A 211 53.24 -13.76 7.07
C GLU A 211 53.99 -14.82 7.88
N GLU A 212 55.10 -15.21 7.28
CA GLU A 212 56.03 -16.26 7.65
C GLU A 212 57.16 -15.66 8.51
N LYS A 213 57.76 -16.50 9.37
CA LYS A 213 59.08 -16.42 10.01
C LYS A 213 59.17 -15.85 11.43
N GLY A 214 59.87 -16.63 12.27
CA GLY A 214 60.96 -16.10 13.11
C GLY A 214 60.86 -16.39 14.60
N GLU A 215 61.66 -17.37 15.03
CA GLU A 215 62.11 -17.71 16.40
C GLU A 215 61.15 -18.39 17.37
#